data_AF-A0AA41QJ58-F1
#
_entry.id   AF-A0AA41QJ58-F1
#
_cell.length_a   1.000
_cell.length_b   1.000
_cell.length_c   1.000
_cell.angle_alpha   90.00
_cell.angle_beta   90.00
_cell.angle_gamma   90.00
#
_symmetry.space_group_name_H-M   'P 1'
#
loop_
_entity.id
_entity.type
_entity.pdbx_description
1 polymer ?
#
loop_
_entity_poly.entity_id
_entity_poly.type
_entity_poly.pdbx_seq_one_letter_code
_entity_poly.pdbx_strand_id
1 'polypeptide(L)'
;MTRWPTNEILVRADMDPLAMCKTLAHEAAHRTGHSPDDPDVPGHRGLVEVEAESAALLVLSAHHVDTSPYTVPYVSTWASRVEGVDPVTAVQQTAARVRTIALSILDRLDTAMVPDGDPPGLDRLLAEQDAPLDSSSCCSGAPRHRRTASGYEWPP
;
A
#
# COMPACT_ATOMS: atom_id res chain seq x y z
N MET A 1 -9.92 19.12 5.10
CA MET A 1 -11.08 18.67 4.29
C MET A 1 -10.88 19.03 2.83
N THR A 2 -11.02 18.05 1.95
CA THR A 2 -11.03 18.20 0.50
C THR A 2 -12.40 18.66 0.00
N ARG A 3 -12.44 19.77 -0.74
CA ARG A 3 -13.63 20.25 -1.44
C ARG A 3 -13.51 19.93 -2.92
N TRP A 4 -14.15 18.85 -3.33
CA TRP A 4 -14.11 18.37 -4.71
C TRP A 4 -14.65 19.35 -5.76
N PRO A 5 -15.80 20.02 -5.57
CA PRO A 5 -16.36 20.89 -6.62
C PRO A 5 -15.51 22.13 -6.91
N THR A 6 -14.78 22.63 -5.91
CA THR A 6 -13.99 23.86 -6.01
C THR A 6 -12.49 23.61 -6.12
N ASN A 7 -12.04 22.35 -6.07
CA ASN A 7 -10.64 21.97 -6.08
C ASN A 7 -9.82 22.63 -4.93
N GLU A 8 -10.43 22.75 -3.75
CA GLU A 8 -9.81 23.39 -2.58
C GLU A 8 -9.48 22.37 -1.49
N ILE A 9 -8.39 22.61 -0.76
CA ILE A 9 -8.08 21.92 0.50
C ILE A 9 -8.23 22.93 1.64
N LEU A 10 -9.02 22.57 2.64
CA LEU A 10 -9.18 23.37 3.85
C LEU A 10 -8.42 22.76 5.01
N VAL A 11 -7.60 23.58 5.65
CA VAL A 11 -6.90 23.27 6.90
C VAL A 11 -7.33 24.29 7.94
N ARG A 12 -7.60 23.82 9.16
CA ARG A 12 -7.90 24.70 10.29
C ARG A 12 -6.63 25.44 10.73
N ALA A 13 -6.73 26.75 10.89
CA ALA A 13 -5.60 27.60 11.25
C ALA A 13 -5.28 27.62 12.76
N ASP A 14 -6.18 27.10 13.61
CA ASP A 14 -6.06 27.11 15.07
C ASP A 14 -5.43 25.82 15.63
N MET A 15 -4.69 25.09 14.81
CA MET A 15 -4.04 23.83 15.17
C MET A 15 -2.52 24.01 15.31
N ASP A 16 -1.88 23.07 16.00
CA ASP A 16 -0.43 22.97 15.99
C ASP A 16 0.11 22.83 14.55
N PRO A 17 1.25 23.46 14.18
CA PRO A 17 1.80 23.40 12.83
C PRO A 17 2.02 21.98 12.30
N LEU A 18 2.43 21.04 13.14
CA LEU A 18 2.60 19.65 12.73
C LEU A 18 1.26 19.00 12.35
N ALA A 19 0.23 19.29 13.14
CA ALA A 19 -1.13 18.80 12.88
C ALA A 19 -1.73 19.45 11.61
N MET A 20 -1.38 20.72 11.33
CA MET A 20 -1.73 21.38 10.06
C MET A 20 -1.05 20.69 8.87
N CYS A 21 0.26 20.41 8.95
CA CYS A 21 0.99 19.69 7.90
C CYS A 21 0.41 18.29 7.66
N LYS A 22 0.09 17.55 8.73
CA LYS A 22 -0.58 16.24 8.65
C LYS A 22 -1.89 16.34 7.89
N THR A 23 -2.75 17.29 8.30
CA THR A 23 -4.06 17.49 7.67
C THR A 23 -3.89 17.86 6.20
N LEU A 24 -2.97 18.77 5.87
CA LEU A 24 -2.72 19.17 4.49
C LEU A 24 -2.28 17.98 3.62
N ALA A 25 -1.31 17.18 4.10
CA ALA A 25 -0.80 16.02 3.38
C ALA A 25 -1.87 14.93 3.17
N HIS A 26 -2.69 14.68 4.18
CA HIS A 26 -3.81 13.73 4.10
C HIS A 26 -4.84 14.16 3.04
N GLU A 27 -5.22 15.44 3.02
CA GLU A 27 -6.18 15.94 2.04
C GLU A 27 -5.58 16.02 0.62
N ALA A 28 -4.28 16.28 0.50
CA ALA A 28 -3.57 16.18 -0.77
C ALA A 28 -3.56 14.73 -1.29
N ALA A 29 -3.41 13.74 -0.40
CA ALA A 29 -3.52 12.32 -0.74
C ALA A 29 -4.92 11.95 -1.23
N HIS A 30 -5.98 12.42 -0.55
CA HIS A 30 -7.34 12.28 -1.06
C HIS A 30 -7.47 12.84 -2.47
N ARG A 31 -7.04 14.08 -2.67
CA ARG A 31 -7.17 14.78 -3.94
C ARG A 31 -6.40 14.13 -5.10
N THR A 32 -5.30 13.46 -4.78
CA THR A 32 -4.41 12.82 -5.75
C THR A 32 -4.87 11.40 -6.09
N GLY A 33 -5.33 10.64 -5.10
CA GLY A 33 -5.61 9.21 -5.24
C GLY A 33 -7.07 8.81 -5.47
N HIS A 34 -8.01 9.74 -5.29
CA HIS A 34 -9.44 9.43 -5.27
C HIS A 34 -10.28 10.43 -6.05
N SER A 35 -11.51 10.02 -6.39
CA SER A 35 -12.54 10.85 -7.00
C SER A 35 -13.87 10.66 -6.24
N PRO A 36 -14.71 11.70 -6.09
CA PRO A 36 -16.03 11.57 -5.48
C PRO A 36 -16.97 10.67 -6.29
N ASP A 37 -16.69 10.51 -7.59
CA ASP A 37 -17.48 9.70 -8.53
C ASP A 37 -16.90 8.30 -8.74
N ASP A 38 -15.89 7.91 -7.96
CA ASP A 38 -15.22 6.62 -8.12
C ASP A 38 -16.17 5.47 -7.74
N PRO A 39 -16.60 4.64 -8.71
CA PRO A 39 -17.63 3.63 -8.50
C PRO A 39 -17.18 2.49 -7.57
N ASP A 40 -15.88 2.36 -7.30
CA ASP A 40 -15.32 1.37 -6.38
C ASP A 40 -15.35 1.82 -4.89
N VAL A 41 -15.79 3.05 -4.60
CA VAL A 41 -15.77 3.64 -3.25
C VAL A 41 -16.94 3.28 -2.31
N PRO A 42 -18.17 2.92 -2.74
CA PRO A 42 -19.30 2.79 -1.82
C PRO A 42 -19.18 1.70 -0.74
N GLY A 43 -18.20 0.81 -0.81
CA GLY A 43 -17.87 -0.19 0.23
C GLY A 43 -16.53 0.04 0.96
N HIS A 44 -15.75 1.07 0.60
CA HIS A 44 -14.31 1.13 0.90
C HIS A 44 -13.82 2.41 1.56
N ARG A 45 -14.69 3.17 2.25
CA ARG A 45 -14.25 4.34 3.03
C ARG A 45 -13.05 4.02 3.94
N GLY A 46 -13.06 2.86 4.61
CA GLY A 46 -11.94 2.41 5.43
C GLY A 46 -10.61 2.30 4.66
N LEU A 47 -10.64 1.71 3.46
CA LEU A 47 -9.44 1.59 2.62
C LEU A 47 -8.98 2.95 2.08
N VAL A 48 -9.89 3.82 1.67
CA VAL A 48 -9.58 5.18 1.22
C VAL A 48 -8.88 5.99 2.31
N GLU A 49 -9.34 5.87 3.56
CA GLU A 49 -8.73 6.54 4.71
C GLU A 49 -7.38 5.92 5.08
N VAL A 50 -7.24 4.59 4.99
CA VAL A 50 -5.94 3.90 5.14
C VAL A 50 -4.95 4.39 4.08
N GLU A 51 -5.39 4.50 2.82
CA GLU A 51 -4.55 5.00 1.72
C GLU A 51 -4.09 6.44 1.99
N ALA A 52 -5.02 7.33 2.34
CA ALA A 52 -4.74 8.74 2.58
C ALA A 52 -3.83 8.98 3.80
N GLU A 53 -4.11 8.34 4.94
CA GLU A 53 -3.28 8.44 6.14
C GLU A 53 -1.87 7.88 5.91
N SER A 54 -1.76 6.73 5.23
CA SER A 54 -0.46 6.11 4.95
C SER A 54 0.37 6.92 3.95
N ALA A 55 -0.25 7.47 2.91
CA ALA A 55 0.44 8.34 1.96
C ALA A 55 0.90 9.65 2.62
N ALA A 56 0.08 10.25 3.48
CA ALA A 56 0.47 11.42 4.26
C ALA A 56 1.68 11.16 5.15
N LEU A 57 1.75 9.99 5.80
CA LEU A 57 2.90 9.58 6.59
C LEU A 57 4.18 9.53 5.73
N LEU A 58 4.12 8.91 4.55
CA LEU A 58 5.28 8.81 3.65
C LEU A 58 5.75 10.19 3.17
N VAL A 59 4.82 11.05 2.76
CA VAL A 59 5.14 12.41 2.30
C VAL A 59 5.83 13.22 3.40
N LEU A 60 5.29 13.20 4.63
CA LEU A 60 5.87 13.94 5.74
C LEU A 60 7.22 13.37 6.19
N SER A 61 7.37 12.04 6.14
CA SER A 61 8.63 11.37 6.45
C SER A 61 9.73 11.74 5.46
N ALA A 62 9.41 11.89 4.17
CA ALA A 62 10.35 12.35 3.14
C ALA A 62 10.87 13.78 3.40
N HIS A 63 10.13 14.58 4.17
CA HIS A 63 10.53 15.91 4.63
C HIS A 63 11.06 15.93 6.08
N HIS A 64 11.41 14.76 6.63
CA HIS A 64 11.95 14.59 7.99
C HIS A 64 10.98 15.05 9.11
N VAL A 65 9.69 14.97 8.84
CA VAL A 65 8.62 15.29 9.80
C VAL A 65 8.05 13.98 10.34
N ASP A 66 8.45 13.58 11.55
CA ASP A 66 7.93 12.36 12.18
C ASP A 66 6.51 12.58 12.71
N THR A 67 5.53 12.01 12.01
CA THR A 67 4.13 11.96 12.42
C THR A 67 3.67 10.56 12.80
N SER A 68 4.59 9.60 12.92
CA SER A 68 4.26 8.21 13.23
C SER A 68 3.44 8.03 14.53
N PRO A 69 3.67 8.79 15.63
CA PRO A 69 2.86 8.67 16.84
C PRO A 69 1.39 9.03 16.63
N TYR A 70 1.10 9.86 15.62
CA TYR A 70 -0.25 10.34 15.28
C TYR A 70 -0.89 9.62 14.10
N THR A 71 -0.15 8.81 13.37
CA THR A 71 -0.63 8.23 12.10
C THR A 71 -0.82 6.73 12.20
N VAL A 72 0.11 6.01 12.83
CA VAL A 72 0.01 4.54 13.00
C VAL A 72 -1.26 4.13 13.75
N PRO A 73 -1.66 4.80 14.86
CA PRO A 73 -2.92 4.48 15.54
C PRO A 73 -4.18 4.76 14.70
N TYR A 74 -4.11 5.70 13.75
CA TYR A 74 -5.23 6.04 12.87
C TYR A 74 -5.36 5.07 11.70
N VAL A 75 -4.25 4.70 11.07
CA VAL A 75 -4.22 3.65 10.04
C VAL A 75 -4.77 2.34 10.60
N SER A 76 -4.36 1.94 11.81
CA SER A 76 -4.89 0.73 12.44
C SER A 76 -6.39 0.84 12.73
N THR A 77 -6.85 1.99 13.21
CA THR A 77 -8.29 2.25 13.45
C THR A 77 -9.11 2.11 12.17
N TRP A 78 -8.61 2.63 11.04
CA TRP A 78 -9.32 2.52 9.76
C TRP A 78 -9.25 1.13 9.14
N ALA A 79 -8.10 0.46 9.23
CA ALA A 79 -7.94 -0.91 8.78
C ALA A 79 -8.90 -1.86 9.52
N SER A 80 -9.10 -1.67 10.83
CA SER A 80 -10.08 -2.42 11.61
C SER A 80 -11.55 -2.14 11.29
N ARG A 81 -11.85 -1.11 10.47
CA ARG A 81 -13.20 -0.79 10.02
C ARG A 81 -13.51 -1.32 8.62
N VAL A 82 -12.60 -2.05 8.00
CA VAL A 82 -12.84 -2.73 6.73
C VAL A 82 -13.57 -4.04 7.02
N GLU A 83 -14.87 -4.08 6.73
CA GLU A 83 -15.70 -5.26 7.02
C GLU A 83 -15.21 -6.50 6.25
N GLY A 84 -15.06 -7.62 6.95
CA GLY A 84 -14.69 -8.90 6.34
C GLY A 84 -13.21 -9.02 5.93
N VAL A 85 -12.37 -8.03 6.24
CA VAL A 85 -10.92 -8.05 5.92
C VAL A 85 -10.12 -7.91 7.21
N ASP A 86 -9.12 -8.77 7.38
CA ASP A 86 -8.16 -8.64 8.49
C ASP A 86 -7.37 -7.30 8.36
N PRO A 87 -7.13 -6.55 9.46
CA PRO A 87 -6.48 -5.25 9.38
C PRO A 87 -5.10 -5.25 8.70
N VAL A 88 -4.29 -6.31 8.87
CA VAL A 88 -2.99 -6.41 8.21
C VAL A 88 -3.19 -6.60 6.71
N THR A 89 -4.16 -7.42 6.33
CA THR A 89 -4.52 -7.62 4.91
C THR A 89 -5.00 -6.32 4.27
N ALA A 90 -5.82 -5.52 4.96
CA ALA A 90 -6.27 -4.21 4.46
C ALA A 90 -5.10 -3.25 4.21
N VAL A 91 -4.11 -3.21 5.11
CA VAL A 91 -2.88 -2.42 4.91
C VAL A 91 -2.04 -2.95 3.74
N GLN A 92 -1.91 -4.26 3.60
CA GLN A 92 -1.16 -4.87 2.50
C GLN A 92 -1.80 -4.59 1.14
N GLN A 93 -3.13 -4.69 1.05
CA GLN A 93 -3.88 -4.44 -0.19
C GLN A 93 -3.74 -2.99 -0.69
N THR A 94 -3.56 -2.04 0.23
CA THR A 94 -3.45 -0.61 -0.10
C THR A 94 -2.02 -0.16 -0.41
N ALA A 95 -1.00 -0.95 -0.08
CA ALA A 95 0.40 -0.55 -0.10
C ALA A 95 0.89 -0.01 -1.47
N ALA A 96 0.52 -0.68 -2.57
CA ALA A 96 0.92 -0.25 -3.91
C ALA A 96 0.28 1.09 -4.32
N ARG A 97 -0.99 1.30 -3.96
CA ARG A 97 -1.71 2.56 -4.21
C ARG A 97 -1.16 3.68 -3.33
N VAL A 98 -0.92 3.41 -2.05
CA VAL A 98 -0.25 4.34 -1.12
C VAL A 98 1.07 4.85 -1.68
N ARG A 99 1.94 3.96 -2.16
CA ARG A 99 3.22 4.34 -2.77
C ARG A 99 3.02 5.24 -3.97
N THR A 100 2.10 4.88 -4.86
CA THR A 100 1.81 5.65 -6.08
C THR A 100 1.30 7.06 -5.76
N ILE A 101 0.40 7.19 -4.78
CA ILE A 101 -0.14 8.48 -4.33
C ILE A 101 0.96 9.34 -3.72
N ALA A 102 1.78 8.76 -2.82
CA ALA A 102 2.86 9.49 -2.16
C ALA A 102 3.88 10.02 -3.18
N LEU A 103 4.34 9.20 -4.12
CA LEU A 103 5.26 9.63 -5.18
C LEU A 103 4.66 10.73 -6.05
N SER A 104 3.37 10.62 -6.42
CA SER A 104 2.69 11.63 -7.22
C SER A 104 2.60 13.01 -6.53
N ILE A 105 2.56 13.02 -5.19
CA ILE A 105 2.63 14.26 -4.40
C ILE A 105 4.07 14.77 -4.35
N LEU A 106 5.02 13.90 -4.02
CA LEU A 106 6.44 14.26 -3.86
C LEU A 106 7.05 14.80 -5.15
N ASP A 107 6.66 14.27 -6.31
CA ASP A 107 7.08 14.74 -7.64
C ASP A 107 6.70 16.20 -7.93
N ARG A 108 5.74 16.75 -7.18
CA ARG A 108 5.28 18.15 -7.30
C ARG A 108 5.87 19.07 -6.23
N LEU A 109 6.66 18.51 -5.32
CA LEU A 109 7.33 19.24 -4.25
C LEU A 109 8.84 19.27 -4.52
N ASP A 110 9.53 20.25 -3.94
CA ASP A 110 11.00 20.31 -3.99
C ASP A 110 11.57 19.29 -2.99
N THR A 111 11.44 18.01 -3.34
CA THR A 111 11.85 16.87 -2.52
C THR A 111 13.14 16.28 -3.07
N ALA A 112 14.17 16.16 -2.23
CA ALA A 112 15.35 15.36 -2.58
C ALA A 112 14.97 13.87 -2.58
N MET A 113 14.75 13.31 -3.78
CA MET A 113 14.47 11.89 -3.93
C MET A 113 15.77 11.09 -3.80
N VAL A 114 15.86 10.31 -2.73
CA VAL A 114 16.89 9.26 -2.59
C VAL A 114 16.32 8.00 -3.25
N PRO A 115 17.12 7.23 -4.03
CA PRO A 115 16.65 6.03 -4.72
C PRO A 115 15.89 5.08 -3.79
N ASP A 116 14.96 4.30 -4.37
CA ASP A 116 13.95 3.45 -3.71
C ASP A 116 14.47 2.39 -2.71
N GLY A 117 15.76 2.37 -2.42
CA GLY A 117 16.38 1.41 -1.52
C GLY A 117 16.53 0.02 -2.14
N ASP A 118 16.36 -0.11 -3.46
CA ASP A 118 16.64 -1.35 -4.17
C ASP A 118 18.08 -1.77 -3.87
N PRO A 119 18.28 -2.93 -3.22
CA PRO A 119 19.61 -3.43 -3.00
C PRO A 119 20.25 -3.72 -4.37
N PRO A 120 21.53 -3.38 -4.56
CA PRO A 120 22.20 -3.66 -5.83
C PRO A 120 22.07 -5.15 -6.15
N GLY A 121 21.41 -5.47 -7.28
CA GLY A 121 21.22 -6.84 -7.77
C GLY A 121 19.77 -7.36 -7.77
N LEU A 122 18.78 -6.62 -7.28
CA LEU A 122 17.37 -7.05 -7.33
C LEU A 122 16.83 -7.21 -8.76
N ASP A 123 17.26 -6.35 -9.68
CA ASP A 123 16.93 -6.43 -11.13
C ASP A 123 17.31 -7.79 -11.74
N ARG A 124 18.40 -8.39 -11.23
CA ARG A 124 18.92 -9.67 -11.75
C ARG A 124 18.02 -10.84 -11.33
N LEU A 125 17.43 -10.79 -10.14
CA LEU A 125 16.53 -11.84 -9.64
C LEU A 125 15.18 -11.83 -10.36
N LEU A 126 14.67 -10.64 -10.70
CA LEU A 126 13.44 -10.51 -11.50
C LEU A 126 13.67 -11.01 -12.93
N ALA A 127 14.84 -10.69 -13.53
CA ALA A 127 15.21 -11.21 -14.85
C ALA A 127 15.46 -12.73 -14.87
N GLU A 128 15.98 -13.30 -13.77
CA GLU A 128 16.19 -14.76 -13.63
C GLU A 128 14.86 -15.53 -13.44
N GLN A 129 13.83 -14.90 -12.86
CA GLN A 129 12.51 -15.51 -12.68
C GLN A 129 11.69 -15.57 -13.97
N ASP A 130 11.91 -14.64 -14.90
CA ASP A 130 11.24 -14.59 -16.21
C ASP A 130 11.95 -15.43 -17.29
N ALA A 131 13.06 -16.11 -16.96
CA ALA A 131 13.73 -17.01 -17.88
C ALA A 131 12.84 -18.23 -18.16
N PRO A 132 12.52 -18.55 -19.45
CA PRO A 132 11.69 -19.70 -19.78
C PRO A 132 12.38 -20.98 -19.29
N LEU A 133 11.66 -21.80 -18.50
CA LEU A 133 12.09 -23.15 -18.19
C LEU A 133 12.18 -23.94 -19.50
N ASP A 134 13.40 -24.17 -19.98
CA ASP A 134 13.67 -25.05 -21.13
C ASP A 134 13.24 -26.49 -20.78
N SER A 135 12.04 -26.83 -21.21
CA SER A 135 11.53 -28.20 -21.17
C SER A 135 12.01 -28.94 -22.41
N SER A 136 13.24 -29.45 -22.40
CA SER A 136 13.68 -30.41 -23.41
C SER A 136 14.52 -31.56 -22.83
N SER A 137 13.79 -32.67 -22.64
CA SER A 137 14.19 -34.05 -22.89
C SER A 137 15.34 -34.69 -22.10
N CYS A 138 14.98 -35.66 -21.26
CA CYS A 138 15.41 -37.04 -21.52
C CYS A 138 14.44 -38.04 -20.89
N CYS A 139 13.49 -38.54 -21.70
CA CYS A 139 12.77 -39.75 -21.37
C CYS A 139 13.73 -40.95 -21.47
N SER A 140 13.86 -41.75 -20.41
CA SER A 140 14.08 -43.20 -20.51
C SER A 140 13.86 -43.90 -19.17
N GLY A 141 12.94 -44.87 -19.15
CA GLY A 141 12.94 -45.99 -18.20
C GLY A 141 11.91 -45.91 -17.07
N ALA A 142 10.70 -46.44 -17.29
CA ALA A 142 9.85 -46.95 -16.20
C ALA A 142 10.47 -48.23 -15.60
N PRO A 143 10.17 -48.57 -14.34
CA PRO A 143 9.13 -49.58 -14.15
C PRO A 143 8.11 -49.26 -13.05
N ARG A 144 6.93 -49.84 -13.23
CA ARG A 144 5.78 -49.80 -12.32
C ARG A 144 6.08 -50.56 -11.03
N HIS A 145 5.83 -49.93 -9.87
CA HIS A 145 5.51 -50.66 -8.64
C HIS A 145 4.20 -50.16 -8.03
N ARG A 146 3.43 -51.12 -7.53
CA ARG A 146 2.01 -51.10 -7.17
C ARG A 146 1.86 -50.88 -5.65
N ARG A 147 0.90 -50.01 -5.25
CA ARG A 147 0.11 -49.87 -3.99
C ARG A 147 0.87 -50.04 -2.65
N THR A 148 0.64 -49.21 -1.63
CA THR A 148 -0.56 -49.24 -0.76
C THR A 148 -0.77 -47.94 0.04
N ALA A 149 -2.03 -47.72 0.45
CA ALA A 149 -2.50 -46.64 1.31
C ALA A 149 -2.02 -46.76 2.77
N SER A 150 -1.88 -45.61 3.44
CA SER A 150 -2.05 -45.48 4.89
C SER A 150 -2.35 -44.01 5.20
N GLY A 151 -3.55 -43.73 5.70
CA GLY A 151 -3.97 -42.39 6.11
C GLY A 151 -3.46 -42.00 7.49
N TYR A 152 -3.68 -40.74 7.88
CA TYR A 152 -3.98 -40.28 9.24
C TYR A 152 -4.65 -38.90 9.19
N GLU A 153 -5.80 -38.80 9.87
CA GLU A 153 -6.66 -37.62 10.11
C GLU A 153 -6.07 -36.60 11.11
N TRP A 154 -6.60 -35.37 11.12
CA TRP A 154 -6.33 -34.30 12.09
C TRP A 154 -7.62 -33.88 12.83
N PRO A 155 -7.59 -33.57 14.13
CA PRO A 155 -8.73 -32.95 14.83
C PRO A 155 -8.36 -31.64 15.56
N PRO A 156 -9.35 -31.01 16.22
CA PRO A 156 -10.36 -30.10 15.68
C PRO A 156 -9.91 -28.63 15.62
#